data_AF-A0A8D1VKA2-F1
#
_entry.id   AF-A0A8D1VKA2-F1
#
_cell.length_a   1.000
_cell.length_b   1.000
_cell.length_c   1.000
_cell.angle_alpha   90.00
_cell.angle_beta   90.00
_cell.angle_gamma   90.00
#
_symmetry.space_group_name_H-M   'P 1'
#
loop_
_entity.id
_entity.type
_entity.pdbx_description
1 polymer ?
#
loop_
_entity_poly.entity_id
_entity_poly.type
_entity_poly.pdbx_seq_one_letter_code
_entity_poly.pdbx_strand_id
1 'polypeptide(L)'
;MMEEEEGAEEQQRFSYRQRLKAAVHYTVGCLCEEVASDKDMPFSKQTIAAISEATFRQCENFAKDLEMFARHAKRSTINTEDVKLLARRSNSLVRDESLCSPPSPIRTHYSQLITRSPEVILQGTLH
;
A
#
# COMPACT_ATOMS: atom_id res chain seq x y z
N MET A 1 20.93 17.20 -24.55
CA MET A 1 19.88 16.30 -25.10
C MET A 1 19.76 15.00 -24.31
N MET A 2 20.81 14.16 -24.12
CA MET A 2 20.70 12.99 -23.21
C MET A 2 20.50 13.38 -21.73
N GLU A 3 21.19 14.41 -21.24
CA GLU A 3 21.06 14.88 -19.84
C GLU A 3 19.69 15.51 -19.51
N GLU A 4 19.02 16.09 -20.51
CA GLU A 4 17.69 16.70 -20.34
C GLU A 4 16.58 15.64 -20.30
N GLU A 5 16.77 14.53 -21.03
CA GLU A 5 15.86 13.38 -21.04
C GLU A 5 15.94 12.60 -19.72
N GLU A 6 17.16 12.40 -19.19
CA GLU A 6 17.39 11.76 -17.89
C GLU A 6 16.75 12.57 -16.74
N GLY A 7 16.90 13.91 -16.75
CA GLY A 7 16.26 14.77 -15.75
C GLY A 7 14.72 14.74 -15.80
N ALA A 8 14.13 14.60 -17.00
CA ALA A 8 12.69 14.49 -17.15
C ALA A 8 12.15 13.15 -16.60
N GLU A 9 12.86 12.04 -16.81
CA GLU A 9 12.49 10.72 -16.28
C GLU A 9 12.55 10.68 -14.74
N GLU A 10 13.59 11.26 -14.14
CA GLU A 10 13.70 11.35 -12.68
C GLU A 10 12.56 12.17 -12.07
N GLN A 11 12.24 13.31 -12.68
CA GLN A 11 11.13 14.17 -12.25
C GLN A 11 9.79 13.41 -12.32
N GLN A 12 9.58 12.64 -13.39
CA GLN A 12 8.39 11.80 -13.56
C GLN A 12 8.32 10.69 -12.51
N ARG A 13 9.43 9.99 -12.25
CA ARG A 13 9.52 8.95 -11.20
C ARG A 13 9.24 9.52 -9.82
N PHE A 14 9.80 10.69 -9.51
CA PHE A 14 9.54 11.38 -8.24
C PHE A 14 8.06 11.72 -8.09
N SER A 15 7.46 12.36 -9.10
CA SER A 15 6.03 12.72 -9.11
C SER A 15 5.13 11.49 -8.93
N TYR A 16 5.42 10.41 -9.66
CA TYR A 16 4.67 9.17 -9.55
C TYR A 16 4.77 8.54 -8.15
N ARG A 17 5.98 8.51 -7.58
CA ARG A 17 6.20 8.01 -6.23
C ARG A 17 5.43 8.83 -5.19
N GLN A 18 5.38 10.16 -5.33
CA GLN A 18 4.62 11.02 -4.42
C GLN A 18 3.11 10.74 -4.50
N ARG A 19 2.57 10.56 -5.70
CA ARG A 19 1.16 10.18 -5.87
C ARG A 19 0.81 8.86 -5.18
N LEU A 20 1.68 7.85 -5.30
CA LEU A 20 1.49 6.58 -4.60
C LEU A 20 1.56 6.73 -3.08
N LYS A 21 2.54 7.49 -2.57
CA LYS A 21 2.64 7.79 -1.13
C LYS A 21 1.39 8.49 -0.60
N ALA A 22 0.85 9.44 -1.36
CA ALA A 22 -0.34 10.17 -0.98
C ALA A 22 -1.58 9.27 -0.92
N ALA A 23 -1.74 8.35 -1.90
CA ALA A 23 -2.82 7.36 -1.89
C ALA A 23 -2.73 6.37 -0.72
N VAL A 24 -1.51 5.93 -0.38
CA VAL A 24 -1.25 5.10 0.81
C VAL A 24 -1.60 5.87 2.08
N HIS A 25 -1.14 7.12 2.20
CA HIS A 25 -1.41 7.96 3.37
C HIS A 25 -2.91 8.17 3.61
N TYR A 26 -3.67 8.43 2.55
CA TYR A 26 -5.13 8.54 2.62
C TYR A 26 -5.76 7.26 3.18
N THR A 27 -5.41 6.11 2.61
CA THR A 27 -5.96 4.81 3.03
C THR A 27 -5.59 4.48 4.47
N VAL A 28 -4.33 4.73 4.86
CA VAL A 28 -3.87 4.56 6.24
C VAL A 28 -4.63 5.49 7.19
N GLY A 29 -4.89 6.74 6.80
CA GLY A 29 -5.72 7.66 7.57
C GLY A 29 -7.12 7.10 7.84
N CYS A 30 -7.80 6.59 6.81
CA CYS A 30 -9.11 5.96 6.97
C CYS A 30 -9.08 4.76 7.92
N LEU A 31 -8.10 3.85 7.78
CA LEU A 31 -7.97 2.68 8.65
C LEU A 31 -7.64 3.09 10.10
N CYS A 32 -6.79 4.11 10.29
CA CYS A 32 -6.47 4.63 11.61
C CYS A 32 -7.70 5.27 12.28
N GLU A 33 -8.60 5.90 11.52
CA GLU A 33 -9.85 6.47 12.05
C GLU A 33 -10.80 5.36 12.53
N GLU A 34 -10.97 4.30 11.73
CA GLU A 34 -11.76 3.11 12.12
C GLU A 34 -11.21 2.50 13.42
N VAL A 35 -9.89 2.31 13.50
CA VAL A 35 -9.22 1.77 14.70
C VAL A 35 -9.32 2.74 15.89
N ALA A 36 -9.21 4.05 15.66
CA ALA A 36 -9.34 5.05 16.71
C ALA A 36 -10.74 5.05 17.34
N SER A 37 -11.78 4.92 16.50
CA SER A 37 -13.16 4.78 16.96
C SER A 37 -13.37 3.46 17.71
N ASP A 38 -12.86 2.34 17.21
CA ASP A 38 -13.02 1.02 17.84
C ASP A 38 -12.30 0.89 19.19
N LYS A 39 -11.28 1.72 19.42
CA LYS A 39 -10.44 1.70 20.63
C LYS A 39 -10.60 2.93 21.52
N ASP A 40 -11.49 3.86 21.15
CA ASP A 40 -11.65 5.17 21.80
C ASP A 40 -10.30 5.89 22.04
N MET A 41 -9.38 5.78 21.07
CA MET A 41 -8.01 6.30 21.19
C MET A 41 -7.56 6.98 19.90
N PRO A 42 -7.47 8.33 19.87
CA PRO A 42 -7.08 9.05 18.66
C PRO A 42 -5.58 8.90 18.33
N PHE A 43 -5.25 8.92 17.05
CA PHE A 43 -3.87 8.97 16.56
C PHE A 43 -3.47 10.39 16.18
N SER A 44 -2.22 10.77 16.47
CA SER A 44 -1.66 12.04 15.99
C SER A 44 -1.42 12.01 14.48
N LYS A 45 -1.43 13.19 13.83
CA LYS A 45 -1.10 13.32 12.40
C LYS A 45 0.29 12.74 12.08
N GLN A 46 1.25 12.93 12.98
CA GLN A 46 2.62 12.42 12.86
C GLN A 46 2.65 10.89 12.95
N THR A 47 1.85 10.29 13.83
CA THR A 47 1.72 8.83 13.94
C THR A 47 1.14 8.23 12.66
N ILE A 48 0.07 8.82 12.10
CA ILE A 48 -0.52 8.39 10.83
C ILE A 48 0.50 8.50 9.69
N ALA A 49 1.24 9.60 9.60
CA ALA A 49 2.30 9.79 8.62
C ALA A 49 3.42 8.73 8.77
N ALA A 50 3.84 8.42 10.00
CA ALA A 50 4.83 7.39 10.27
C ALA A 50 4.37 5.99 9.85
N ILE A 51 3.11 5.62 10.15
CA ILE A 51 2.51 4.36 9.70
C ILE A 51 2.44 4.31 8.17
N SER A 52 2.09 5.44 7.53
CA SER A 52 2.01 5.55 6.07
C SER A 52 3.37 5.30 5.42
N GLU A 53 4.43 5.95 5.93
CA GLU A 53 5.78 5.77 5.41
C GLU A 53 6.33 4.36 5.70
N ALA A 54 6.00 3.78 6.85
CA ALA A 54 6.36 2.40 7.17
C ALA A 54 5.67 1.41 6.22
N THR A 55 4.38 1.59 5.96
CA THR A 55 3.59 0.76 5.04
C THR A 55 4.12 0.86 3.61
N PHE A 56 4.42 2.07 3.14
CA PHE A 56 4.99 2.30 1.81
C PHE A 56 6.34 1.58 1.64
N ARG A 57 7.24 1.68 2.63
CA ARG A 57 8.53 0.95 2.63
C ARG A 57 8.34 -0.56 2.71
N GLN A 58 7.36 -1.03 3.49
CA GLN A 58 7.10 -2.45 3.64
C GLN A 58 6.63 -3.12 2.34
N CYS A 59 5.94 -2.37 1.47
CA CYS A 59 5.54 -2.85 0.14
C CYS A 59 6.75 -3.26 -0.71
N GLU A 60 7.89 -2.58 -0.58
CA GLU A 60 9.11 -2.95 -1.30
C GLU A 60 9.66 -4.29 -0.84
N ASN A 61 9.67 -4.53 0.48
CA ASN A 61 10.09 -5.82 1.05
C ASN A 61 9.14 -6.93 0.60
N PHE A 62 7.83 -6.69 0.65
CA PHE A 62 6.82 -7.65 0.19
C PHE A 62 6.98 -7.98 -1.30
N ALA A 63 7.18 -6.99 -2.17
CA ALA A 63 7.36 -7.21 -3.60
C ALA A 63 8.59 -8.10 -3.89
N LYS A 64 9.73 -7.82 -3.24
CA LYS A 64 10.97 -8.61 -3.39
C LYS A 64 10.79 -10.04 -2.90
N ASP A 65 10.19 -10.21 -1.72
CA ASP A 65 9.96 -11.54 -1.15
C ASP A 65 9.01 -12.36 -2.03
N LEU A 66 7.90 -11.78 -2.49
CA LEU A 66 6.94 -12.44 -3.37
C LEU A 66 7.56 -12.84 -4.72
N GLU A 67 8.38 -11.97 -5.32
CA GLU A 67 9.13 -12.29 -6.53
C GLU A 67 10.09 -13.47 -6.28
N MET A 68 10.82 -13.46 -5.16
CA MET A 68 11.73 -14.54 -4.81
C MET A 68 10.99 -15.86 -4.57
N PHE A 69 9.81 -15.84 -3.95
CA PHE A 69 9.00 -17.04 -3.71
C PHE A 69 8.47 -17.64 -5.02
N ALA A 70 7.92 -16.80 -5.92
CA ALA A 70 7.48 -17.26 -7.22
C ALA A 70 8.64 -17.86 -8.03
N ARG A 71 9.79 -17.18 -8.04
CA ARG A 71 11.00 -17.65 -8.74
C ARG A 71 11.55 -18.94 -8.16
N HIS A 72 11.52 -19.11 -6.83
CA HIS A 72 11.93 -20.36 -6.18
C HIS A 72 11.09 -21.56 -6.63
N ALA A 73 9.80 -21.33 -6.89
CA ALA A 73 8.88 -22.31 -7.46
C ALA A 73 8.93 -22.38 -9.00
N LYS A 74 9.95 -21.79 -9.65
CA LYS A 74 10.12 -21.73 -11.12
C LYS A 74 8.95 -21.05 -11.85
N ARG A 75 8.27 -20.10 -11.21
CA ARG A 75 7.19 -19.28 -11.79
C ARG A 75 7.66 -17.85 -11.96
N SER A 76 7.08 -17.15 -12.94
CA SER A 76 7.20 -15.70 -13.13
C SER A 76 5.96 -14.93 -12.66
N THR A 77 4.87 -15.64 -12.36
CA THR A 77 3.61 -15.06 -11.88
C THR A 77 3.41 -15.41 -10.42
N ILE A 78 3.25 -14.37 -9.59
CA ILE A 78 2.94 -14.47 -8.16
C ILE A 78 1.51 -14.99 -7.99
N ASN A 79 1.30 -15.91 -7.05
CA ASN A 79 -0.03 -16.43 -6.69
C ASN A 79 -0.27 -16.39 -5.18
N THR A 80 -1.40 -16.93 -4.73
CA THR A 80 -1.82 -16.93 -3.32
C THR A 80 -0.87 -17.71 -2.41
N GLU A 81 -0.17 -18.74 -2.91
CA GLU A 81 0.78 -19.52 -2.10
C GLU A 81 2.01 -18.69 -1.73
N ASP A 82 2.44 -17.78 -2.60
CA ASP A 82 3.54 -16.85 -2.32
C ASP A 82 3.14 -15.86 -1.20
N VAL A 83 1.87 -15.40 -1.21
CA VAL A 83 1.31 -14.51 -0.18
C VAL A 83 1.19 -15.23 1.17
N LYS A 84 0.75 -16.49 1.19
CA LYS A 84 0.75 -17.31 2.42
C LYS A 84 2.15 -17.47 2.99
N LEU A 85 3.14 -17.68 2.13
CA LEU A 85 4.54 -17.82 2.55
C LEU A 85 5.09 -16.52 3.16
N LEU A 86 4.63 -15.36 2.69
CA LEU A 86 4.94 -14.06 3.29
C LEU A 86 4.47 -13.97 4.75
N ALA A 87 3.29 -14.51 5.06
CA ALA A 87 2.70 -14.51 6.40
C ALA A 87 3.32 -15.54 7.37
N ARG A 88 4.19 -16.44 6.90
CA ARG A 88 4.66 -17.66 7.63
C ARG A 88 5.19 -17.44 9.04
N ARG A 89 5.67 -16.24 9.38
CA ARG A 89 6.23 -15.93 10.71
C ARG A 89 5.16 -15.67 11.77
N SER A 90 3.89 -15.53 11.37
CA SER A 90 2.76 -15.32 12.27
C SER A 90 1.68 -16.35 12.02
N ASN A 91 1.53 -17.28 12.95
CA ASN A 91 0.53 -18.35 12.86
C ASN A 91 -0.92 -17.81 12.80
N SER A 92 -1.19 -16.66 13.40
CA SER A 92 -2.52 -16.03 13.29
C SER A 92 -2.78 -15.48 11.89
N LEU A 93 -1.77 -14.85 11.28
CA LEU A 93 -1.90 -14.31 9.92
C LEU A 93 -2.01 -15.44 8.88
N VAL A 94 -1.22 -16.51 9.00
CA VAL A 94 -1.30 -17.66 8.07
C VAL A 94 -2.69 -18.30 8.02
N ARG A 95 -3.40 -18.32 9.15
CA ARG A 95 -4.75 -18.88 9.26
C ARG A 95 -5.85 -17.89 8.91
N ASP A 96 -5.51 -16.64 8.57
CA ASP A 96 -6.50 -15.67 8.16
C ASP A 96 -7.00 -16.02 6.75
N GLU A 97 -8.21 -16.58 6.69
CA GLU A 97 -8.88 -17.00 5.45
C GLU A 97 -9.05 -15.86 4.43
N SER A 98 -8.99 -14.59 4.90
CA SER A 98 -9.06 -13.42 4.02
C SER A 98 -7.83 -13.28 3.11
N LEU A 99 -6.68 -13.86 3.47
CA LEU A 99 -5.46 -13.81 2.65
C LEU A 99 -5.55 -14.66 1.37
N CYS A 100 -6.43 -15.68 1.35
CA CYS A 100 -6.53 -16.64 0.26
C CYS A 100 -7.88 -16.59 -0.47
N SER A 101 -8.82 -15.78 0.02
CA SER A 101 -10.11 -15.58 -0.65
C SER A 101 -9.87 -14.80 -1.96
N PRO A 102 -10.36 -15.24 -3.14
CA PRO A 102 -10.38 -14.38 -4.31
C PRO A 102 -11.11 -13.09 -3.93
N PRO A 103 -10.64 -11.90 -4.35
CA PRO A 103 -11.33 -10.67 -4.04
C PRO A 103 -12.78 -10.84 -4.50
N SER A 104 -13.71 -10.86 -3.54
CA SER A 104 -15.13 -10.89 -3.86
C SER A 104 -15.41 -9.74 -4.83
N PRO A 105 -16.33 -9.89 -5.80
CA PRO A 105 -16.75 -8.79 -6.66
C PRO A 105 -16.99 -7.59 -5.76
N ILE A 106 -16.15 -6.59 -5.99
CA ILE A 106 -15.78 -5.53 -5.06
C ILE A 106 -16.99 -5.02 -4.28
N ARG A 107 -16.92 -5.08 -2.94
CA ARG A 107 -17.66 -4.14 -2.08
C ARG A 107 -17.28 -2.75 -2.60
N THR A 108 -18.21 -2.12 -3.31
CA THR A 108 -18.08 -1.04 -4.30
C THR A 108 -17.42 0.26 -3.78
N HIS A 109 -16.97 0.28 -2.52
CA HIS A 109 -16.29 1.41 -1.91
C HIS A 109 -14.82 1.55 -2.29
N TYR A 110 -14.04 0.46 -2.47
CA TYR A 110 -12.59 0.59 -2.69
C TYR A 110 -12.19 1.12 -4.07
N SER A 111 -12.93 0.80 -5.14
CA SER A 111 -12.59 1.32 -6.48
C SER A 111 -12.89 2.82 -6.62
N GLN A 112 -13.88 3.34 -5.88
CA GLN A 112 -14.23 4.77 -5.89
C GLN A 112 -13.17 5.64 -5.20
N LEU A 113 -12.43 5.09 -4.23
CA LEU A 113 -11.38 5.80 -3.49
C LEU A 113 -10.09 5.96 -4.31
N ILE A 114 -9.75 4.97 -5.14
CA ILE A 114 -8.56 5.01 -6.01
C ILE A 114 -8.77 5.97 -7.20
N THR A 115 -10.03 6.18 -7.63
CA THR A 115 -10.37 7.10 -8.74
C THR A 115 -10.57 8.55 -8.34
N ARG A 116 -10.51 8.90 -7.05
CA ARG A 116 -10.66 10.31 -6.63
C ARG A 116 -9.41 11.10 -6.99
N SER A 117 -9.60 12.16 -7.77
CA SER A 117 -8.55 13.01 -8.34
C SER A 117 -7.50 13.43 -7.30
N PRO A 118 -6.20 13.42 -7.66
CA PRO A 118 -5.09 13.77 -6.76
C PRO A 118 -5.16 15.20 -6.20
N GLU A 119 -5.98 16.09 -6.77
CA GLU A 119 -6.17 17.45 -6.24
C GLU A 119 -6.87 17.49 -4.88
N VAL A 120 -7.76 16.53 -4.59
CA VAL A 120 -8.45 16.46 -3.29
C VAL A 120 -7.49 15.96 -2.19
N ILE A 121 -6.46 15.20 -2.56
CA ILE A 121 -5.48 14.60 -1.64
C ILE A 121 -4.51 15.66 -1.09
N LEU A 122 -4.21 16.72 -1.85
CA LEU A 122 -3.34 17.81 -1.41
C LEU A 122 -4.07 18.87 -0.57
N GLN A 123 -5.39 19.07 -0.79
CA GLN A 123 -6.17 20.08 -0.06
C GLN A 123 -6.50 19.68 1.39
N GLY A 124 -6.49 18.38 1.73
CA GLY A 124 -6.77 17.89 3.09
C GLY A 124 -5.64 18.09 4.12
N THR A 125 -4.48 18.62 3.72
CA THR A 125 -3.32 18.83 4.61
C THR A 125 -3.14 20.29 5.04
N LEU A 126 -3.99 21.20 4.54
CA LEU A 126 -3.97 22.63 4.86
C LEU A 126 -5.38 23.05 5.28
N HIS A 127 -5.71 22.87 6.56
CA HIS A 127 -6.48 23.77 7.42
C HIS A 127 -6.37 23.25 8.87
#